data_AF-A0A177HLX1-F1
#
_entry.id   AF-A0A177HLX1-F1
#
_cell.length_a   1.000
_cell.length_b   1.000
_cell.length_c   1.000
_cell.angle_alpha   90.00
_cell.angle_beta   90.00
_cell.angle_gamma   90.00
#
_symmetry.space_group_name_H-M   'P 1'
#
loop_
_entity.id
_entity.type
_entity.pdbx_description
1 polymer ?
#
loop_
_entity_poly.entity_id
_entity_poly.type
_entity_poly.pdbx_seq_one_letter_code
_entity_poly.pdbx_strand_id
1 'polypeptide(L)'
;MFRFWLIGAAVLVLGSQAYAAGAVTPDRSSRDGVVSDRTAATSVQSSRGPSDEVLLRLKAKLGEPRHYCVDIPGYPSSRDIANHREAQWALEAHTCKVGVPNQDAAILDQVISRSGLADGEIRFSRTAACVDVTFLGNGFLREDAPMVVNDCSDAASQDIMFGDDGRIRPRNAPDKCLTIGTRALEAGDRASGEHWYRRPLTFSTCDDSSPRQLWETWRVPVEARPYRPAEDRQAPSAEQQEWAVAPMPGDSGGDEVLIQLAAELGEPRHYCVDIPGYPATLDIHQHREALWALEAHTCKTGIPNEDAALLDQAISRNGIAAGEIRFTRLGACLEVSFYRDGIVREDSPMVVNDCSSEPKQDMIFGTDGRIRPALDPTKCLTVHGEAFEAGDRSPGEPWFRRPMTFTTCAPARGLS
;
A
#
# COMPACT_ATOMS: atom_id res chain seq x y z
N MET A 1 -26.66 -0.20 50.16
CA MET A 1 -25.62 -0.59 51.14
C MET A 1 -24.91 -1.84 50.61
N PHE A 2 -23.79 -1.68 49.89
CA PHE A 2 -22.88 -2.79 49.60
C PHE A 2 -21.45 -2.28 49.70
N ARG A 3 -20.64 -2.99 50.49
CA ARG A 3 -19.28 -2.64 50.89
C ARG A 3 -18.28 -3.02 49.80
N PHE A 4 -17.35 -2.09 49.54
CA PHE A 4 -16.11 -2.35 48.82
C PHE A 4 -15.16 -3.24 49.64
N TRP A 5 -14.45 -4.15 48.96
CA TRP A 5 -13.20 -4.73 49.46
C TRP A 5 -12.05 -4.24 48.57
N LEU A 6 -11.10 -3.55 49.19
CA LEU A 6 -9.77 -3.25 48.67
C LEU A 6 -8.82 -4.36 49.13
N ILE A 7 -8.08 -4.96 48.20
CA ILE A 7 -6.89 -5.76 48.52
C ILE A 7 -5.72 -5.09 47.80
N GLY A 8 -4.84 -4.47 48.59
CA GLY A 8 -3.54 -3.99 48.13
C GLY A 8 -2.53 -5.13 48.13
N ALA A 9 -1.70 -5.19 47.10
CA ALA A 9 -0.50 -6.03 47.07
C ALA A 9 0.72 -5.13 46.93
N ALA A 10 1.61 -5.21 47.91
CA ALA A 10 2.91 -4.56 47.93
C ALA A 10 3.90 -5.34 47.06
N VAL A 11 4.65 -4.63 46.22
CA VAL A 11 5.80 -5.19 45.48
C VAL A 11 7.07 -4.84 46.24
N LEU A 12 7.78 -5.87 46.70
CA LEU A 12 9.13 -5.80 47.25
C LEU A 12 10.15 -5.60 46.13
N VAL A 13 11.00 -4.59 46.26
CA VAL A 13 12.22 -4.39 45.46
C VAL A 13 13.42 -4.91 46.26
N LEU A 14 14.08 -5.93 45.72
CA LEU A 14 15.42 -6.41 46.07
C LEU A 14 16.04 -6.81 44.72
N GLY A 15 17.27 -6.56 44.36
CA GLY A 15 18.45 -6.00 45.02
C GLY A 15 19.60 -6.32 44.07
N SER A 16 20.37 -5.32 43.70
CA SER A 16 21.52 -5.40 42.79
C SER A 16 22.69 -6.18 43.39
N GLN A 17 23.38 -7.02 42.61
CA GLN A 17 24.79 -7.33 42.81
C GLN A 17 25.55 -7.45 41.48
N ALA A 18 26.67 -6.72 41.44
CA ALA A 18 27.71 -6.80 40.43
C ALA A 18 28.72 -7.90 40.82
N TYR A 19 29.28 -8.59 39.82
CA TYR A 19 30.54 -9.32 39.99
C TYR A 19 31.49 -9.00 38.84
N ALA A 20 32.74 -8.79 39.23
CA ALA A 20 33.84 -8.26 38.45
C ALA A 20 34.64 -9.34 37.73
N ALA A 21 35.50 -8.82 36.84
CA ALA A 21 36.48 -9.44 35.97
C ALA A 21 37.33 -10.59 36.55
N GLY A 22 37.65 -11.53 35.66
CA GLY A 22 38.78 -12.45 35.79
C GLY A 22 39.38 -12.72 34.41
N ALA A 23 40.57 -12.17 34.15
CA ALA A 23 41.38 -12.46 32.98
C ALA A 23 42.27 -13.69 33.25
N VAL A 24 42.28 -14.65 32.32
CA VAL A 24 43.30 -15.70 32.23
C VAL A 24 43.57 -16.01 30.75
N THR A 25 44.82 -15.82 30.34
CA THR A 25 45.50 -16.54 29.24
C THR A 25 46.64 -17.33 29.92
N PRO A 26 47.16 -18.48 29.40
CA PRO A 26 47.65 -18.60 28.01
C PRO A 26 47.65 -20.02 27.35
N ASP A 27 48.11 -20.00 26.10
CA ASP A 27 48.98 -20.97 25.38
C ASP A 27 48.42 -22.23 24.65
N ARG A 28 48.30 -22.07 23.32
CA ARG A 28 49.03 -22.78 22.23
C ARG A 28 49.12 -24.32 22.25
N SER A 29 48.50 -24.97 21.25
CA SER A 29 49.17 -25.76 20.19
C SER A 29 48.21 -26.62 19.37
N SER A 30 48.25 -26.40 18.05
CA SER A 30 48.09 -27.34 16.91
C SER A 30 47.05 -28.47 16.96
N ARG A 31 46.14 -28.48 15.96
CA ARG A 31 46.09 -29.52 14.92
C ARG A 31 45.13 -29.13 13.79
N ASP A 32 45.57 -29.47 12.59
CA ASP A 32 44.99 -29.19 11.29
C ASP A 32 43.55 -29.70 11.12
N GLY A 33 42.73 -28.89 10.44
CA GLY A 33 41.34 -29.18 10.10
C GLY A 33 40.89 -28.31 8.95
N VAL A 34 41.09 -28.83 7.74
CA VAL A 34 40.78 -28.30 6.42
C VAL A 34 39.27 -27.98 6.25
N VAL A 35 39.00 -26.77 5.73
CA VAL A 35 37.85 -26.36 4.88
C VAL A 35 36.46 -26.28 5.52
N SER A 36 35.94 -25.06 5.66
CA SER A 36 34.95 -24.50 4.72
C SER A 36 34.66 -23.05 5.09
N ASP A 37 35.27 -22.14 4.35
CA ASP A 37 34.98 -20.71 4.38
C ASP A 37 33.55 -20.51 3.86
N ARG A 38 32.57 -20.37 4.76
CA ARG A 38 31.23 -19.89 4.41
C ARG A 38 31.33 -18.39 4.27
N THR A 39 31.75 -17.98 3.08
CA THR A 39 31.57 -16.63 2.57
C THR A 39 30.13 -16.20 2.83
N ALA A 40 29.96 -15.06 3.48
CA ALA A 40 28.70 -14.40 3.66
C ALA A 40 28.02 -14.27 2.29
N ALA A 41 26.96 -15.03 2.07
CA ALA A 41 26.10 -14.86 0.91
C ALA A 41 25.39 -13.52 1.09
N THR A 42 25.91 -12.51 0.39
CA THR A 42 25.18 -11.30 0.06
C THR A 42 23.82 -11.75 -0.49
N SER A 43 22.75 -11.47 0.25
CA SER A 43 21.39 -11.76 -0.18
C SER A 43 21.13 -10.94 -1.43
N VAL A 44 21.25 -11.59 -2.59
CA VAL A 44 20.77 -11.05 -3.85
C VAL A 44 19.25 -10.98 -3.69
N GLN A 45 18.74 -9.82 -3.30
CA GLN A 45 17.36 -9.45 -3.55
C GLN A 45 17.17 -9.43 -5.06
N SER A 46 16.88 -10.60 -5.62
CA SER A 46 16.47 -10.76 -7.00
C SER A 46 15.23 -9.90 -7.19
N SER A 47 15.33 -8.85 -8.01
CA SER A 47 14.19 -8.13 -8.57
C SER A 47 13.40 -9.09 -9.47
N ARG A 48 12.55 -9.92 -8.85
CA ARG A 48 11.69 -10.87 -9.57
C ARG A 48 10.57 -10.07 -10.24
N GLY A 49 10.53 -10.14 -11.56
CA GLY A 49 9.57 -9.39 -12.38
C GLY A 49 8.11 -9.88 -12.25
N PRO A 50 7.19 -9.28 -13.02
CA PRO A 50 5.72 -9.46 -12.95
C PRO A 50 5.24 -10.87 -13.18
N SER A 51 6.03 -11.63 -13.91
CA SER A 51 5.77 -13.03 -14.19
C SER A 51 5.69 -13.87 -12.91
N ASP A 52 6.27 -13.37 -11.82
CA ASP A 52 6.28 -13.95 -10.49
C ASP A 52 5.08 -13.52 -9.62
N GLU A 53 4.23 -12.60 -10.07
CA GLU A 53 3.14 -12.09 -9.25
C GLU A 53 1.85 -12.91 -9.42
N VAL A 54 1.22 -13.25 -8.31
CA VAL A 54 -0.08 -13.93 -8.23
C VAL A 54 -0.91 -13.37 -7.08
N LEU A 55 -2.22 -13.60 -7.13
CA LEU A 55 -3.11 -13.45 -5.99
C LEU A 55 -3.35 -14.82 -5.36
N LEU A 56 -3.39 -14.91 -4.04
CA LEU A 56 -3.94 -16.07 -3.35
C LEU A 56 -5.45 -15.89 -3.20
N ARG A 57 -6.20 -16.51 -4.11
CA ARG A 57 -7.65 -16.38 -4.25
C ARG A 57 -8.37 -17.58 -3.66
N LEU A 58 -9.49 -17.35 -2.98
CA LEU A 58 -10.40 -18.41 -2.56
C LEU A 58 -11.13 -19.00 -3.78
N LYS A 59 -11.10 -20.33 -3.94
CA LYS A 59 -11.80 -21.01 -5.04
C LYS A 59 -13.31 -20.78 -5.00
N ALA A 60 -13.88 -20.74 -3.80
CA ALA A 60 -15.29 -20.45 -3.60
C ALA A 60 -15.57 -18.94 -3.68
N LYS A 61 -16.74 -18.57 -4.23
CA LYS A 61 -17.17 -17.16 -4.32
C LYS A 61 -17.72 -16.63 -3.00
N LEU A 62 -18.41 -17.48 -2.22
CA LEU A 62 -19.08 -17.12 -0.96
C LEU A 62 -19.96 -15.86 -1.04
N GLY A 63 -20.61 -15.63 -2.19
CA GLY A 63 -21.45 -14.46 -2.43
C GLY A 63 -20.73 -13.23 -2.99
N GLU A 64 -19.40 -13.28 -3.15
CA GLU A 64 -18.61 -12.25 -3.83
C GLU A 64 -18.23 -12.73 -5.24
N PRO A 65 -18.81 -12.18 -6.32
CA PRO A 65 -18.54 -12.62 -7.69
C PRO A 65 -17.07 -12.48 -8.12
N ARG A 66 -16.32 -11.53 -7.54
CA ARG A 66 -14.89 -11.31 -7.79
C ARG A 66 -13.99 -12.23 -6.94
N HIS A 67 -14.58 -13.08 -6.10
CA HIS A 67 -13.90 -13.90 -5.09
C HIS A 67 -13.19 -13.08 -3.99
N TYR A 68 -12.65 -13.78 -3.01
CA TYR A 68 -11.82 -13.21 -1.95
C TYR A 68 -10.35 -13.54 -2.17
N CYS A 69 -9.46 -12.59 -1.89
CA CYS A 69 -8.02 -12.71 -1.96
C CYS A 69 -7.41 -12.40 -0.59
N VAL A 70 -6.28 -13.04 -0.27
CA VAL A 70 -5.49 -12.68 0.93
C VAL A 70 -5.01 -11.24 0.82
N ASP A 71 -5.19 -10.45 1.87
CA ASP A 71 -5.09 -9.00 1.88
C ASP A 71 -4.46 -8.49 3.18
N ILE A 72 -3.56 -7.51 3.07
CA ILE A 72 -3.05 -6.75 4.22
C ILE A 72 -4.05 -5.63 4.53
N PRO A 73 -4.80 -5.72 5.65
CA PRO A 73 -5.97 -4.86 5.90
C PRO A 73 -5.62 -3.39 5.96
N GLY A 74 -6.16 -2.57 5.08
CA GLY A 74 -5.85 -1.13 5.10
C GLY A 74 -4.41 -0.84 4.68
N TYR A 75 -3.80 -1.66 3.82
CA TYR A 75 -2.67 -1.25 2.99
C TYR A 75 -3.21 -0.96 1.56
N PRO A 76 -2.58 -0.10 0.73
CA PRO A 76 -1.49 0.82 1.03
C PRO A 76 -1.86 1.91 2.03
N SER A 77 -3.09 1.89 2.56
CA SER A 77 -3.65 3.04 3.21
C SER A 77 -2.84 3.46 4.45
N SER A 78 -2.50 2.53 5.35
CA SER A 78 -1.70 2.71 6.57
C SER A 78 -0.27 3.26 6.38
N ARG A 79 0.21 3.34 5.13
CA ARG A 79 1.51 3.91 4.68
C ARG A 79 2.76 3.29 5.27
N ASP A 80 2.63 2.30 6.13
CA ASP A 80 3.77 1.72 6.80
C ASP A 80 3.55 0.25 7.09
N ILE A 81 4.23 -0.56 6.28
CA ILE A 81 4.28 -1.98 6.54
C ILE A 81 5.00 -2.28 7.86
N ALA A 82 5.90 -1.41 8.34
CA ALA A 82 6.52 -1.55 9.66
C ALA A 82 5.50 -1.40 10.79
N ASN A 83 4.66 -0.36 10.79
CA ASN A 83 3.55 -0.23 11.75
C ASN A 83 2.61 -1.45 11.75
N HIS A 84 2.30 -2.01 10.58
CA HIS A 84 1.52 -3.25 10.49
C HIS A 84 2.19 -4.42 11.20
N ARG A 85 3.50 -4.57 11.00
CA ARG A 85 4.32 -5.60 11.63
C ARG A 85 4.38 -5.35 13.14
N GLU A 86 4.67 -4.14 13.58
CA GLU A 86 4.74 -3.80 15.01
C GLU A 86 3.41 -4.01 15.72
N ALA A 87 2.30 -3.62 15.09
CA ALA A 87 0.97 -3.77 15.66
C ALA A 87 0.38 -5.19 15.52
N GLN A 88 1.07 -6.08 14.79
CA GLN A 88 0.66 -7.47 14.54
C GLN A 88 -0.78 -7.56 14.03
N TRP A 89 -1.15 -6.69 13.08
CA TRP A 89 -2.51 -6.72 12.51
C TRP A 89 -2.72 -8.01 11.71
N ALA A 90 -3.83 -8.68 12.02
CA ALA A 90 -4.20 -9.92 11.35
C ALA A 90 -4.54 -9.65 9.88
N LEU A 91 -4.03 -10.47 8.97
CA LEU A 91 -4.45 -10.49 7.58
C LEU A 91 -5.94 -10.77 7.46
N GLU A 92 -6.53 -10.31 6.36
CA GLU A 92 -7.91 -10.57 6.04
C GLU A 92 -8.07 -11.12 4.62
N ALA A 93 -9.26 -11.64 4.35
CA ALA A 93 -9.65 -11.99 3.00
C ALA A 93 -10.55 -10.88 2.51
N HIS A 94 -10.11 -10.17 1.48
CA HIS A 94 -10.82 -9.04 0.91
C HIS A 94 -11.30 -9.40 -0.50
N THR A 95 -12.35 -8.75 -0.99
CA THR A 95 -12.71 -8.79 -2.41
C THR A 95 -11.45 -8.62 -3.26
N CYS A 96 -11.20 -9.56 -4.18
CA CYS A 96 -10.03 -9.49 -5.06
C CYS A 96 -10.09 -8.22 -5.91
N LYS A 97 -9.03 -7.40 -5.86
CA LYS A 97 -9.01 -6.06 -6.51
C LYS A 97 -8.59 -6.16 -7.98
N VAL A 98 -9.25 -7.04 -8.74
CA VAL A 98 -8.97 -7.34 -10.15
C VAL A 98 -9.99 -6.74 -11.10
N GLY A 99 -9.57 -6.41 -12.33
CA GLY A 99 -10.44 -5.78 -13.32
C GLY A 99 -10.98 -4.43 -12.86
N VAL A 100 -10.31 -3.79 -11.90
CA VAL A 100 -10.67 -2.48 -11.38
C VAL A 100 -9.72 -1.42 -11.94
N PRO A 101 -10.19 -0.17 -12.11
CA PRO A 101 -9.30 0.94 -12.42
C PRO A 101 -8.14 1.03 -11.44
N ASN A 102 -6.94 1.36 -11.93
CA ASN A 102 -5.71 1.41 -11.13
C ASN A 102 -5.39 0.08 -10.42
N GLN A 103 -5.70 -1.05 -11.05
CA GLN A 103 -5.46 -2.39 -10.49
C GLN A 103 -4.08 -2.50 -9.84
N ASP A 104 -3.01 -2.03 -10.49
CA ASP A 104 -1.65 -2.13 -9.96
C ASP A 104 -1.46 -1.47 -8.59
N ALA A 105 -2.06 -0.29 -8.36
CA ALA A 105 -2.04 0.34 -7.06
C ALA A 105 -3.02 -0.35 -6.10
N ALA A 106 -4.19 -0.75 -6.62
CA ALA A 106 -5.22 -1.40 -5.84
C ALA A 106 -4.72 -2.71 -5.22
N ILE A 107 -4.05 -3.56 -5.97
CA ILE A 107 -3.64 -4.90 -5.54
C ILE A 107 -2.36 -4.91 -4.70
N LEU A 108 -1.72 -3.76 -4.41
CA LEU A 108 -0.42 -3.69 -3.71
C LEU A 108 -0.37 -4.56 -2.44
N ASP A 109 -1.50 -4.67 -1.75
CA ASP A 109 -1.71 -5.42 -0.51
C ASP A 109 -2.24 -6.84 -0.70
N GLN A 110 -2.41 -7.31 -1.94
CA GLN A 110 -2.89 -8.66 -2.28
C GLN A 110 -1.93 -9.46 -3.16
N VAL A 111 -0.95 -8.81 -3.80
CA VAL A 111 0.00 -9.50 -4.69
C VAL A 111 1.10 -10.20 -3.92
N ILE A 112 1.29 -11.48 -4.26
CA ILE A 112 2.21 -12.39 -3.61
C ILE A 112 3.19 -12.95 -4.66
N SER A 113 4.42 -13.23 -4.23
CA SER A 113 5.44 -13.90 -5.02
C SER A 113 5.11 -15.39 -5.21
N ARG A 114 4.96 -15.82 -6.46
CA ARG A 114 4.74 -17.21 -6.85
C ARG A 114 5.95 -18.07 -6.49
N SER A 115 7.15 -17.58 -6.73
CA SER A 115 8.38 -18.27 -6.36
C SER A 115 8.54 -18.34 -4.84
N GLY A 116 8.21 -17.28 -4.09
CA GLY A 116 8.11 -17.35 -2.63
C GLY A 116 7.18 -18.46 -2.18
N LEU A 117 5.99 -18.56 -2.79
CA LEU A 117 5.03 -19.62 -2.48
C LEU A 117 5.57 -21.03 -2.75
N ALA A 118 6.34 -21.19 -3.83
CA ALA A 118 7.01 -22.45 -4.15
C ALA A 118 8.16 -22.77 -3.18
N ASP A 119 8.83 -21.75 -2.66
CA ASP A 119 9.89 -21.84 -1.66
C ASP A 119 9.35 -22.06 -0.22
N GLY A 120 8.02 -22.10 -0.06
CA GLY A 120 7.36 -22.32 1.22
C GLY A 120 7.08 -21.04 2.01
N GLU A 121 6.92 -19.91 1.34
CA GLU A 121 6.72 -18.60 1.97
C GLU A 121 5.53 -17.89 1.31
N ILE A 122 4.66 -17.24 2.10
CA ILE A 122 3.71 -16.27 1.53
C ILE A 122 4.34 -14.89 1.66
N ARG A 123 4.96 -14.43 0.57
CA ARG A 123 5.61 -13.12 0.50
C ARG A 123 4.83 -12.15 -0.36
N PHE A 124 4.41 -11.03 0.21
CA PHE A 124 3.84 -9.92 -0.53
C PHE A 124 4.93 -9.25 -1.38
N SER A 125 4.83 -9.37 -2.70
CA SER A 125 5.93 -9.05 -3.64
C SER A 125 6.31 -7.57 -3.60
N ARG A 126 5.32 -6.68 -3.44
CA ARG A 126 5.50 -5.22 -3.56
C ARG A 126 5.87 -4.53 -2.24
N THR A 127 5.55 -5.16 -1.10
CA THR A 127 5.86 -4.64 0.25
C THR A 127 7.06 -5.32 0.90
N ALA A 128 7.54 -6.43 0.31
CA ALA A 128 8.58 -7.29 0.88
C ALA A 128 8.27 -7.72 2.32
N ALA A 129 7.00 -7.99 2.61
CA ALA A 129 6.55 -8.54 3.88
C ALA A 129 6.17 -10.01 3.70
N CYS A 130 6.43 -10.79 4.74
CA CYS A 130 6.16 -12.21 4.74
C CYS A 130 5.18 -12.56 5.82
N VAL A 131 4.31 -13.50 5.49
CA VAL A 131 3.33 -14.01 6.42
C VAL A 131 4.04 -14.67 7.59
N ASP A 132 3.59 -14.36 8.78
CA ASP A 132 3.98 -15.02 10.01
C ASP A 132 2.75 -15.61 10.70
N VAL A 133 2.96 -16.73 11.39
CA VAL A 133 1.92 -17.46 12.10
C VAL A 133 2.29 -17.54 13.57
N THR A 134 1.41 -17.05 14.43
CA THR A 134 1.67 -17.01 15.86
C THR A 134 1.38 -18.37 16.51
N PHE A 135 2.44 -19.06 16.93
CA PHE A 135 2.35 -20.28 17.74
C PHE A 135 2.32 -19.94 19.24
N LEU A 136 1.69 -20.80 20.02
CA LEU A 136 1.88 -20.80 21.47
C LEU A 136 3.30 -21.28 21.80
N GLY A 137 3.83 -20.92 22.97
CA GLY A 137 5.22 -21.23 23.37
C GLY A 137 5.59 -22.72 23.43
N ASN A 138 4.62 -23.63 23.26
CA ASN A 138 4.83 -25.08 23.13
C ASN A 138 4.82 -25.57 21.66
N GLY A 139 4.85 -24.65 20.68
CA GLY A 139 4.78 -24.97 19.25
C GLY A 139 3.38 -25.34 18.75
N PHE A 140 2.33 -25.21 19.57
CA PHE A 140 0.96 -25.50 19.18
C PHE A 140 0.31 -24.30 18.47
N LEU A 141 -0.42 -24.56 17.38
CA LEU A 141 -1.23 -23.56 16.70
C LEU A 141 -2.70 -23.68 17.11
N ARG A 142 -3.24 -22.60 17.69
CA ARG A 142 -4.63 -22.55 18.15
C ARG A 142 -5.60 -22.54 16.97
N GLU A 143 -6.75 -23.20 17.14
CA GLU A 143 -7.94 -22.87 16.33
C GLU A 143 -8.21 -21.38 16.48
N ASP A 144 -8.43 -20.65 15.38
CA ASP A 144 -8.56 -19.19 15.30
C ASP A 144 -7.27 -18.37 15.21
N ALA A 145 -6.09 -19.01 15.23
CA ALA A 145 -4.84 -18.26 15.17
C ALA A 145 -4.78 -17.41 13.88
N PRO A 146 -4.50 -16.10 14.00
CA PRO A 146 -4.42 -15.22 12.83
C PRO A 146 -3.12 -15.45 12.06
N MET A 147 -3.12 -15.02 10.80
CA MET A 147 -1.88 -14.71 10.08
C MET A 147 -1.58 -13.23 10.26
N VAL A 148 -0.32 -12.88 10.43
CA VAL A 148 0.15 -11.50 10.44
C VAL A 148 1.25 -11.35 9.38
N VAL A 149 1.80 -10.15 9.24
CA VAL A 149 2.99 -9.93 8.40
C VAL A 149 4.17 -9.48 9.26
N ASN A 150 5.36 -9.97 8.93
CA ASN A 150 6.64 -9.60 9.54
C ASN A 150 7.70 -9.38 8.45
N ASP A 151 8.93 -9.06 8.86
CA ASP A 151 10.10 -9.18 7.98
C ASP A 151 10.30 -10.63 7.56
N CYS A 152 10.67 -10.83 6.31
CA CYS A 152 10.96 -12.15 5.76
C CYS A 152 12.20 -12.75 6.41
N SER A 153 12.11 -13.99 6.86
CA SER A 153 13.19 -14.72 7.52
C SER A 153 13.01 -16.23 7.35
N ASP A 154 14.04 -17.01 7.69
CA ASP A 154 13.95 -18.48 7.70
C ASP A 154 13.26 -19.04 8.96
N ALA A 155 12.42 -18.24 9.62
CA ALA A 155 11.72 -18.66 10.82
C ALA A 155 10.68 -19.74 10.50
N ALA A 156 10.61 -20.78 11.34
CA ALA A 156 9.64 -21.86 11.17
C ALA A 156 8.17 -21.39 11.18
N SER A 157 7.89 -20.19 11.72
CA SER A 157 6.57 -19.58 11.71
C SER A 157 6.17 -18.94 10.37
N GLN A 158 7.13 -18.76 9.47
CA GLN A 158 6.93 -18.28 8.10
C GLN A 158 7.02 -19.42 7.06
N ASP A 159 7.28 -20.66 7.50
CA ASP A 159 7.34 -21.84 6.65
C ASP A 159 5.93 -22.40 6.40
N ILE A 160 5.38 -22.02 5.24
CA ILE A 160 4.02 -22.29 4.79
C ILE A 160 4.04 -23.24 3.61
N MET A 161 3.18 -24.25 3.66
CA MET A 161 2.92 -25.17 2.56
C MET A 161 1.65 -24.75 1.83
N PHE A 162 1.75 -24.50 0.52
CA PHE A 162 0.61 -24.49 -0.38
C PHE A 162 0.50 -25.83 -1.11
N GLY A 163 -0.40 -26.70 -0.63
CA GLY A 163 -0.54 -28.06 -1.14
C GLY A 163 -1.25 -28.12 -2.49
N ASP A 164 -1.02 -29.20 -3.24
CA ASP A 164 -1.72 -29.50 -4.50
C ASP A 164 -3.25 -29.64 -4.32
N ASP A 165 -3.69 -29.89 -3.09
CA ASP A 165 -5.10 -29.90 -2.70
C ASP A 165 -5.71 -28.49 -2.60
N GLY A 166 -4.91 -27.45 -2.83
CA GLY A 166 -5.30 -26.05 -2.75
C GLY A 166 -5.41 -25.53 -1.31
N ARG A 167 -4.88 -26.24 -0.31
CA ARG A 167 -4.92 -25.77 1.08
C ARG A 167 -3.57 -25.18 1.49
N ILE A 168 -3.65 -24.13 2.28
CA ILE A 168 -2.50 -23.42 2.85
C ILE A 168 -2.36 -23.86 4.31
N ARG A 169 -1.16 -24.34 4.69
CA ARG A 169 -0.87 -24.91 6.02
C ARG A 169 0.49 -24.46 6.52
N PRO A 170 0.70 -24.22 7.82
CA PRO A 170 2.05 -24.10 8.36
C PRO A 170 2.73 -25.47 8.37
N ARG A 171 4.01 -25.55 8.01
CA ARG A 171 4.71 -26.86 7.91
C ARG A 171 4.76 -27.60 9.24
N ASN A 172 4.86 -26.85 10.34
CA ASN A 172 4.86 -27.37 11.71
C ASN A 172 3.46 -27.64 12.30
N ALA A 173 2.38 -27.35 11.57
CA ALA A 173 0.99 -27.65 11.96
C ALA A 173 0.15 -28.11 10.75
N PRO A 174 0.47 -29.28 10.14
CA PRO A 174 -0.14 -29.72 8.89
C PRO A 174 -1.63 -30.11 9.01
N ASP A 175 -2.16 -30.27 10.22
CA ASP A 175 -3.59 -30.46 10.50
C ASP A 175 -4.38 -29.15 10.52
N LYS A 176 -3.71 -28.00 10.39
CA LYS A 176 -4.32 -26.66 10.39
C LYS A 176 -4.29 -26.04 9.00
N CYS A 177 -5.43 -25.52 8.56
CA CYS A 177 -5.64 -24.95 7.25
C CYS A 177 -6.13 -23.50 7.35
N LEU A 178 -5.58 -22.64 6.48
CA LEU A 178 -6.04 -21.26 6.35
C LEU A 178 -7.51 -21.26 5.94
N THR A 179 -8.33 -20.62 6.75
CA THR A 179 -9.79 -20.66 6.66
C THR A 179 -10.34 -19.25 6.67
N ILE A 180 -11.19 -18.95 5.68
CA ILE A 180 -11.94 -17.70 5.64
C ILE A 180 -13.17 -17.74 6.58
N GLY A 181 -13.40 -16.63 7.27
CA GLY A 181 -14.57 -16.42 8.12
C GLY A 181 -15.90 -16.55 7.38
N THR A 182 -16.97 -16.81 8.14
CA THR A 182 -18.33 -16.94 7.58
C THR A 182 -19.02 -15.59 7.37
N ARG A 183 -18.69 -14.59 8.19
CA ARG A 183 -19.30 -13.26 8.16
C ARG A 183 -18.54 -12.35 7.19
N ALA A 184 -19.23 -11.86 6.16
CA ALA A 184 -18.79 -10.74 5.36
C ALA A 184 -19.03 -9.43 6.11
N LEU A 185 -18.04 -8.54 6.08
CA LEU A 185 -18.13 -7.17 6.52
C LEU A 185 -17.94 -6.27 5.30
N GLU A 186 -18.70 -5.18 5.22
CA GLU A 186 -18.50 -4.17 4.20
C GLU A 186 -17.16 -3.46 4.41
N ALA A 187 -16.48 -3.18 3.31
CA ALA A 187 -15.13 -2.62 3.28
C ALA A 187 -15.04 -1.35 2.40
N GLY A 188 -16.18 -0.68 2.20
CA GLY A 188 -16.32 0.56 1.45
C GLY A 188 -16.76 0.39 -0.01
N ASP A 189 -16.97 1.54 -0.66
CA ASP A 189 -17.37 1.66 -2.07
C ASP A 189 -16.28 2.43 -2.84
N ARG A 190 -15.78 1.89 -3.97
CA ARG A 190 -14.83 2.61 -4.85
C ARG A 190 -15.50 3.33 -6.02
N ALA A 191 -16.76 3.01 -6.29
CA ALA A 191 -17.62 3.64 -7.26
C ALA A 191 -19.08 3.36 -6.90
N SER A 192 -20.00 4.16 -7.43
CA SER A 192 -21.44 3.94 -7.22
C SER A 192 -21.83 2.53 -7.69
N GLY A 193 -22.35 1.71 -6.77
CA GLY A 193 -22.77 0.33 -7.03
C GLY A 193 -21.67 -0.74 -6.90
N GLU A 194 -20.43 -0.36 -6.57
CA GLU A 194 -19.34 -1.30 -6.32
C GLU A 194 -19.05 -1.47 -4.82
N HIS A 195 -19.71 -2.44 -4.19
CA HIS A 195 -19.47 -2.79 -2.79
C HIS A 195 -18.28 -3.71 -2.63
N TRP A 196 -17.43 -3.47 -1.63
CA TRP A 196 -16.30 -4.33 -1.30
C TRP A 196 -16.54 -5.04 0.03
N TYR A 197 -16.01 -6.25 0.17
CA TYR A 197 -16.21 -7.06 1.36
C TYR A 197 -14.90 -7.59 1.90
N ARG A 198 -14.84 -7.71 3.21
CA ARG A 198 -13.75 -8.35 3.95
C ARG A 198 -14.24 -9.41 4.90
N ARG A 199 -13.38 -10.37 5.22
CA ARG A 199 -13.62 -11.47 6.15
C ARG A 199 -12.35 -11.79 6.93
N PRO A 200 -12.45 -12.18 8.20
CA PRO A 200 -11.27 -12.59 8.95
C PRO A 200 -10.63 -13.84 8.32
N LEU A 201 -9.30 -13.90 8.37
CA LEU A 201 -8.51 -15.08 8.05
C LEU A 201 -7.91 -15.66 9.32
N THR A 202 -8.12 -16.96 9.51
CA THR A 202 -7.57 -17.69 10.65
C THR A 202 -7.17 -19.10 10.26
N PHE A 203 -6.39 -19.79 11.10
CA PHE A 203 -6.20 -21.22 10.99
C PHE A 203 -7.29 -21.98 11.74
N SER A 204 -7.83 -23.03 11.11
CA SER A 204 -8.67 -24.01 11.78
C SER A 204 -8.27 -25.42 11.39
N THR A 205 -8.78 -26.44 12.07
CA THR A 205 -8.61 -27.83 11.65
C THR A 205 -8.99 -28.00 10.17
N CYS A 206 -8.13 -28.68 9.41
CA CYS A 206 -8.39 -28.98 8.01
C CYS A 206 -9.65 -29.83 7.86
N ASP A 207 -10.56 -29.40 6.99
CA ASP A 207 -11.81 -30.06 6.64
C ASP A 207 -11.84 -30.27 5.13
N ASP A 208 -11.81 -31.55 4.73
CA ASP A 208 -11.77 -31.93 3.32
C ASP A 208 -13.00 -31.47 2.54
N SER A 209 -14.12 -31.24 3.23
CA SER A 209 -15.39 -30.82 2.66
C SER A 209 -15.58 -29.29 2.62
N SER A 210 -14.75 -28.52 3.33
CA SER A 210 -14.95 -27.08 3.49
C SER A 210 -14.44 -26.27 2.29
N PRO A 211 -15.32 -25.61 1.53
CA PRO A 211 -14.90 -24.72 0.44
C PRO A 211 -14.20 -23.45 0.94
N ARG A 212 -14.23 -23.19 2.26
CA ARG A 212 -13.61 -22.03 2.92
C ARG A 212 -12.10 -22.18 3.15
N GLN A 213 -11.56 -23.36 2.83
CA GLN A 213 -10.15 -23.70 3.00
C GLN A 213 -9.42 -23.92 1.68
N LEU A 214 -10.15 -23.78 0.56
CA LEU A 214 -9.63 -24.08 -0.78
C LEU A 214 -9.23 -22.78 -1.47
N TRP A 215 -7.93 -22.64 -1.66
CA TRP A 215 -7.25 -21.51 -2.28
C TRP A 215 -6.64 -21.92 -3.62
N GLU A 216 -6.41 -20.94 -4.47
CA GLU A 216 -5.72 -21.08 -5.74
C GLU A 216 -4.85 -19.86 -6.00
N THR A 217 -3.73 -20.07 -6.70
CA THR A 217 -3.02 -18.95 -7.29
C THR A 217 -3.80 -18.48 -8.50
N TRP A 218 -4.20 -17.22 -8.49
CA TRP A 218 -4.74 -16.59 -9.67
C TRP A 218 -3.71 -15.63 -10.24
N ARG A 219 -3.36 -15.81 -11.52
CA ARG A 219 -2.51 -14.84 -12.21
C ARG A 219 -3.25 -13.51 -12.19
N VAL A 220 -2.58 -12.47 -11.73
CA VAL A 220 -3.06 -11.10 -11.90
C VAL A 220 -3.34 -10.94 -13.40
N PRO A 221 -4.61 -10.71 -13.80
CA PRO A 221 -4.91 -10.46 -15.20
C PRO A 221 -4.10 -9.24 -15.59
N VAL A 222 -3.07 -9.47 -16.40
CA VAL A 222 -2.39 -8.42 -17.12
C VAL A 222 -3.39 -8.04 -18.20
N GLU A 223 -4.42 -7.24 -17.86
CA GLU A 223 -5.13 -6.49 -18.90
C GLU A 223 -4.03 -5.82 -19.71
N ALA A 224 -3.99 -6.10 -21.02
CA ALA A 224 -2.84 -5.99 -21.90
C ALA A 224 -2.15 -4.61 -21.86
N ARG A 225 -1.41 -4.36 -20.80
CA ARG A 225 -0.29 -3.47 -20.69
C ARG A 225 0.76 -4.30 -20.03
N PRO A 226 1.82 -4.68 -20.76
CA PRO A 226 2.91 -5.39 -20.15
C PRO A 226 3.33 -4.57 -18.94
N TYR A 227 3.33 -5.16 -17.75
CA TYR A 227 4.22 -4.64 -16.73
C TYR A 227 5.59 -4.70 -17.38
N ARG A 228 6.11 -3.52 -17.63
CA ARG A 228 7.47 -3.30 -18.00
C ARG A 228 8.25 -3.23 -16.69
N PRO A 229 9.30 -4.06 -16.48
CA PRO A 229 10.31 -3.79 -15.47
C PRO A 229 10.62 -2.30 -15.40
N ALA A 230 10.98 -1.75 -14.25
CA ALA A 230 11.33 -0.33 -14.15
C ALA A 230 12.37 0.12 -15.21
N GLU A 231 13.17 -0.83 -15.71
CA GLU A 231 14.15 -0.67 -16.79
C GLU A 231 13.53 -0.61 -18.22
N ASP A 232 12.35 -1.20 -18.44
CA ASP A 232 11.62 -1.20 -19.72
C ASP A 232 10.44 -0.22 -19.74
N ARG A 233 10.05 0.32 -18.57
CA ARG A 233 9.08 1.42 -18.51
C ARG A 233 9.71 2.54 -19.29
N GLN A 234 9.02 2.98 -20.33
CA GLN A 234 9.44 4.19 -21.00
C GLN A 234 9.49 5.25 -19.91
N ALA A 235 10.70 5.78 -19.67
CA ALA A 235 10.89 6.81 -18.67
C ALA A 235 9.80 7.85 -18.90
N PRO A 236 9.13 8.31 -17.82
CA PRO A 236 8.06 9.28 -17.96
C PRO A 236 8.55 10.42 -18.83
N SER A 237 7.76 10.77 -19.84
CA SER A 237 8.07 11.93 -20.65
C SER A 237 7.94 13.19 -19.80
N ALA A 238 8.60 14.28 -20.21
CA ALA A 238 8.44 15.56 -19.52
C ALA A 238 6.97 16.01 -19.45
N GLU A 239 6.16 15.65 -20.46
CA GLU A 239 4.72 15.92 -20.52
C GLU A 239 3.92 15.29 -19.38
N GLN A 240 4.41 14.20 -18.79
CA GLN A 240 3.77 13.53 -17.67
C GLN A 240 4.16 14.12 -16.31
N GLN A 241 5.09 15.07 -16.27
CA GLN A 241 5.68 15.61 -15.05
C GLN A 241 5.66 17.14 -14.95
N GLU A 242 5.22 17.83 -16.00
CA GLU A 242 5.09 19.28 -16.04
C GLU A 242 3.68 19.68 -15.61
N TRP A 243 3.60 20.45 -14.52
CA TRP A 243 2.38 20.95 -13.90
C TRP A 243 2.39 22.48 -13.89
N ALA A 244 1.20 23.05 -13.97
CA ALA A 244 0.93 24.47 -13.95
C ALA A 244 -0.11 24.79 -12.88
N VAL A 245 -0.01 25.99 -12.32
CA VAL A 245 -1.05 26.54 -11.45
C VAL A 245 -2.08 27.23 -12.32
N ALA A 246 -3.25 26.62 -12.46
CA ALA A 246 -4.36 27.15 -13.23
C ALA A 246 -5.37 27.88 -12.32
N PRO A 247 -6.03 28.94 -12.82
CA PRO A 247 -7.05 29.64 -12.05
C PRO A 247 -8.28 28.75 -11.81
N MET A 248 -8.93 28.93 -10.66
CA MET A 248 -10.23 28.32 -10.42
C MET A 248 -11.30 28.93 -11.34
N PRO A 249 -12.28 28.14 -11.83
CA PRO A 249 -13.36 28.66 -12.65
C PRO A 249 -14.16 29.74 -11.91
N GLY A 250 -14.32 30.91 -12.52
CA GLY A 250 -15.10 32.01 -11.93
C GLY A 250 -14.44 32.73 -10.77
N ASP A 251 -13.22 32.36 -10.36
CA ASP A 251 -12.43 33.08 -9.38
C ASP A 251 -11.38 33.97 -10.07
N SER A 252 -11.37 35.25 -9.74
CA SER A 252 -10.49 36.26 -10.34
C SER A 252 -9.32 36.68 -9.44
N GLY A 253 -9.09 35.98 -8.32
CA GLY A 253 -7.93 36.28 -7.47
C GLY A 253 -7.95 35.71 -6.07
N GLY A 254 -8.82 34.75 -5.76
CA GLY A 254 -8.82 34.04 -4.49
C GLY A 254 -7.60 33.15 -4.28
N ASP A 255 -7.56 32.54 -3.10
CA ASP A 255 -6.52 31.60 -2.70
C ASP A 255 -6.65 30.24 -3.40
N GLU A 256 -7.76 29.97 -4.09
CA GLU A 256 -8.01 28.66 -4.68
C GLU A 256 -7.49 28.58 -6.12
N VAL A 257 -6.81 27.48 -6.43
CA VAL A 257 -6.24 27.17 -7.74
C VAL A 257 -6.45 25.69 -8.06
N LEU A 258 -6.28 25.36 -9.33
CA LEU A 258 -6.09 23.98 -9.78
C LEU A 258 -4.58 23.76 -9.99
N ILE A 259 -4.07 22.60 -9.60
CA ILE A 259 -2.77 22.10 -10.10
C ILE A 259 -3.06 21.24 -11.32
N GLN A 260 -2.79 21.79 -12.50
CA GLN A 260 -3.14 21.23 -13.80
C GLN A 260 -1.89 20.69 -14.50
N LEU A 261 -1.98 19.52 -15.12
CA LEU A 261 -0.94 18.97 -15.98
C LEU A 261 -0.82 19.83 -17.24
N ALA A 262 0.41 20.24 -17.58
CA ALA A 262 0.66 21.11 -18.72
C ALA A 262 0.29 20.45 -20.06
N ALA A 263 0.49 19.13 -20.18
CA ALA A 263 0.06 18.37 -21.34
C ALA A 263 -1.41 17.92 -21.22
N GLU A 264 -2.12 17.87 -22.34
CA GLU A 264 -3.50 17.38 -22.40
C GLU A 264 -3.58 15.87 -22.16
N LEU A 265 -2.60 15.10 -22.65
CA LEU A 265 -2.60 13.63 -22.64
C LEU A 265 -3.94 13.02 -23.14
N GLY A 266 -4.51 13.61 -24.19
CA GLY A 266 -5.77 13.18 -24.79
C GLY A 266 -7.03 13.68 -24.07
N GLU A 267 -6.89 14.52 -23.04
CA GLU A 267 -8.00 15.23 -22.39
C GLU A 267 -7.84 16.74 -22.64
N PRO A 268 -8.67 17.38 -23.48
CA PRO A 268 -8.54 18.80 -23.81
C PRO A 268 -8.80 19.73 -22.62
N ARG A 269 -9.45 19.26 -21.55
CA ARG A 269 -9.58 20.00 -20.29
C ARG A 269 -8.33 19.86 -19.40
N HIS A 270 -7.36 19.06 -19.83
CA HIS A 270 -6.22 18.58 -19.06
C HIS A 270 -6.60 17.77 -17.81
N TYR A 271 -5.59 17.26 -17.12
CA TYR A 271 -5.74 16.59 -15.83
C TYR A 271 -5.33 17.51 -14.68
N CYS A 272 -6.00 17.41 -13.55
CA CYS A 272 -5.75 18.14 -12.34
C CYS A 272 -5.52 17.17 -11.18
N VAL A 273 -4.73 17.58 -10.19
CA VAL A 273 -4.59 16.85 -8.92
C VAL A 273 -5.96 16.76 -8.24
N ASP A 274 -6.39 15.54 -7.93
CA ASP A 274 -7.75 15.23 -7.49
C ASP A 274 -7.77 14.19 -6.36
N ILE A 275 -8.71 14.37 -5.43
CA ILE A 275 -9.05 13.41 -4.38
C ILE A 275 -10.16 12.49 -4.90
N PRO A 276 -9.89 11.18 -5.13
CA PRO A 276 -10.85 10.30 -5.77
C PRO A 276 -12.13 10.14 -4.93
N GLY A 277 -13.28 10.09 -5.61
CA GLY A 277 -14.58 9.67 -5.06
C GLY A 277 -15.37 10.77 -4.33
N TYR A 278 -14.82 11.97 -4.17
CA TYR A 278 -15.50 13.07 -3.48
C TYR A 278 -16.43 13.85 -4.44
N PRO A 279 -17.59 14.39 -4.00
CA PRO A 279 -18.23 14.28 -2.68
C PRO A 279 -19.15 13.04 -2.53
N ALA A 280 -19.19 12.15 -3.52
CA ALA A 280 -20.14 11.02 -3.56
C ALA A 280 -19.94 10.00 -2.42
N THR A 281 -18.73 9.91 -1.87
CA THR A 281 -18.38 9.02 -0.76
C THR A 281 -17.80 9.79 0.45
N LEU A 282 -18.67 10.45 1.22
CA LEU A 282 -18.51 10.76 2.66
C LEU A 282 -17.26 11.54 3.13
N ASP A 283 -17.32 11.88 4.42
CA ASP A 283 -16.35 12.58 5.28
C ASP A 283 -14.87 12.42 4.88
N ILE A 284 -14.14 13.54 4.78
CA ILE A 284 -12.69 13.55 4.55
C ILE A 284 -11.94 12.73 5.61
N HIS A 285 -12.48 12.57 6.81
CA HIS A 285 -11.91 11.69 7.83
C HIS A 285 -11.98 10.21 7.43
N GLN A 286 -13.08 9.74 6.82
CA GLN A 286 -13.17 8.37 6.31
C GLN A 286 -12.24 8.16 5.12
N HIS A 287 -12.11 9.16 4.25
CA HIS A 287 -11.13 9.14 3.16
C HIS A 287 -9.69 9.04 3.68
N ARG A 288 -9.38 9.79 4.75
CA ARG A 288 -8.10 9.73 5.49
C ARG A 288 -7.89 8.45 6.29
N GLU A 289 -8.94 7.69 6.62
CA GLU A 289 -8.81 6.36 7.23
C GLU A 289 -8.60 5.29 6.16
N ALA A 290 -9.23 5.47 4.99
CA ALA A 290 -9.09 4.59 3.84
C ALA A 290 -7.86 4.89 2.98
N LEU A 291 -7.18 6.01 3.29
CA LEU A 291 -5.96 6.60 2.70
C LEU A 291 -5.84 6.32 1.20
N TRP A 292 -6.85 6.76 0.45
CA TRP A 292 -6.86 6.62 -1.00
C TRP A 292 -5.81 7.51 -1.64
N ALA A 293 -5.10 6.92 -2.61
CA ALA A 293 -4.12 7.66 -3.38
C ALA A 293 -4.79 8.77 -4.18
N LEU A 294 -4.17 9.93 -4.25
CA LEU A 294 -4.58 10.99 -5.17
C LEU A 294 -4.49 10.49 -6.61
N GLU A 295 -5.32 11.07 -7.47
CA GLU A 295 -5.31 10.80 -8.89
C GLU A 295 -5.15 12.09 -9.70
N ALA A 296 -4.83 11.92 -10.98
CA ALA A 296 -4.93 12.97 -11.97
C ALA A 296 -6.30 12.80 -12.65
N HIS A 297 -7.23 13.73 -12.42
CA HIS A 297 -8.59 13.67 -12.94
C HIS A 297 -8.83 14.80 -13.94
N THR A 298 -9.74 14.65 -14.90
CA THR A 298 -10.19 15.75 -15.77
C THR A 298 -10.39 17.00 -14.94
N CYS A 299 -9.71 18.09 -15.31
CA CYS A 299 -9.88 19.35 -14.62
C CYS A 299 -11.32 19.81 -14.74
N LYS A 300 -11.89 20.22 -13.62
CA LYS A 300 -13.28 20.66 -13.54
C LYS A 300 -13.44 22.11 -14.01
N THR A 301 -12.79 22.45 -15.13
CA THR A 301 -12.85 23.76 -15.77
C THR A 301 -14.26 24.02 -16.29
N GLY A 302 -14.87 25.13 -15.87
CA GLY A 302 -16.24 25.49 -16.26
C GLY A 302 -17.34 24.89 -15.39
N ILE A 303 -17.00 24.23 -14.28
CA ILE A 303 -17.95 23.96 -13.20
C ILE A 303 -18.03 25.23 -12.31
N PRO A 304 -19.21 25.69 -11.86
CA PRO A 304 -19.30 26.86 -10.96
C PRO A 304 -18.46 26.68 -9.70
N ASN A 305 -17.80 27.75 -9.23
CA ASN A 305 -16.86 27.66 -8.12
C ASN A 305 -17.48 27.08 -6.84
N GLU A 306 -18.75 27.38 -6.60
CA GLU A 306 -19.54 26.91 -5.47
C GLU A 306 -19.99 25.44 -5.57
N ASP A 307 -19.77 24.78 -6.71
CA ASP A 307 -20.20 23.40 -6.91
C ASP A 307 -19.38 22.43 -6.05
N ALA A 308 -20.07 21.44 -5.49
CA ALA A 308 -19.47 20.45 -4.63
C ALA A 308 -18.42 19.59 -5.36
N ALA A 309 -18.54 19.45 -6.68
CA ALA A 309 -17.59 18.72 -7.50
C ALA A 309 -16.19 19.34 -7.50
N LEU A 310 -16.01 20.62 -7.16
CA LEU A 310 -14.69 21.26 -7.14
C LEU A 310 -13.91 21.08 -5.83
N LEU A 311 -14.53 20.56 -4.77
CA LEU A 311 -13.89 20.50 -3.44
C LEU A 311 -12.59 19.69 -3.41
N ASP A 312 -12.51 18.66 -4.23
CA ASP A 312 -11.40 17.70 -4.36
C ASP A 312 -10.29 18.15 -5.30
N GLN A 313 -10.44 19.29 -5.99
CA GLN A 313 -9.41 19.88 -6.85
C GLN A 313 -9.02 21.30 -6.42
N ALA A 314 -9.74 21.90 -5.46
CA ALA A 314 -9.47 23.24 -4.95
C ALA A 314 -8.25 23.27 -4.03
N ILE A 315 -7.13 23.79 -4.53
CA ILE A 315 -5.83 23.81 -3.85
C ILE A 315 -5.47 25.25 -3.45
N SER A 316 -4.82 25.42 -2.31
CA SER A 316 -4.39 26.73 -1.77
C SER A 316 -3.15 27.24 -2.50
N ARG A 317 -3.24 28.45 -3.05
CA ARG A 317 -2.13 29.23 -3.61
C ARG A 317 -1.12 29.60 -2.53
N ASN A 318 -1.59 29.98 -1.34
CA ASN A 318 -0.75 30.23 -0.18
C ASN A 318 -0.05 28.93 0.28
N GLY A 319 -0.76 27.80 0.22
CA GLY A 319 -0.17 26.47 0.43
C GLY A 319 0.99 26.21 -0.53
N ILE A 320 0.76 26.40 -1.84
CA ILE A 320 1.81 26.24 -2.86
C ILE A 320 3.02 27.15 -2.58
N ALA A 321 2.77 28.42 -2.21
CA ALA A 321 3.83 29.36 -1.85
C ALA A 321 4.62 28.94 -0.59
N ALA A 322 3.99 28.20 0.32
CA ALA A 322 4.61 27.60 1.48
C ALA A 322 5.29 26.24 1.19
N GLY A 323 5.19 25.73 -0.04
CA GLY A 323 5.70 24.40 -0.39
C GLY A 323 4.74 23.27 -0.06
N GLU A 324 3.44 23.52 0.07
CA GLU A 324 2.43 22.50 0.39
C GLU A 324 1.41 22.36 -0.74
N ILE A 325 0.84 21.17 -0.91
CA ILE A 325 -0.39 20.98 -1.69
C ILE A 325 -1.53 20.81 -0.69
N ARG A 326 -2.21 21.92 -0.38
CA ARG A 326 -3.29 21.98 0.60
C ARG A 326 -4.64 22.12 -0.09
N PHE A 327 -5.55 21.18 0.13
CA PHE A 327 -6.94 21.26 -0.33
C PHE A 327 -7.73 22.17 0.62
N THR A 328 -8.01 23.41 0.19
CA THR A 328 -8.53 24.49 1.03
C THR A 328 -9.83 24.11 1.72
N ARG A 329 -10.76 23.57 0.95
CA ARG A 329 -12.15 23.28 1.37
C ARG A 329 -12.26 22.04 2.25
N LEU A 330 -11.23 21.21 2.26
CA LEU A 330 -11.17 19.95 3.01
C LEU A 330 -10.24 20.02 4.22
N GLY A 331 -9.48 21.11 4.36
CA GLY A 331 -8.50 21.27 5.43
C GLY A 331 -7.48 20.13 5.47
N ALA A 332 -7.12 19.60 4.30
CA ALA A 332 -6.23 18.44 4.15
C ALA A 332 -5.01 18.79 3.32
N CYS A 333 -3.89 18.14 3.60
CA CYS A 333 -2.64 18.32 2.87
C CYS A 333 -2.22 17.01 2.20
N LEU A 334 -1.59 17.15 1.03
CA LEU A 334 -0.94 16.06 0.34
C LEU A 334 0.28 15.61 1.12
N GLU A 335 0.49 14.29 1.17
CA GLU A 335 1.66 13.69 1.77
C GLU A 335 2.20 12.56 0.88
N VAL A 336 3.52 12.45 0.80
CA VAL A 336 4.21 11.31 0.17
C VAL A 336 4.00 10.05 1.02
N SER A 337 3.48 8.98 0.42
CA SER A 337 3.48 7.65 1.04
C SER A 337 4.74 6.86 0.68
N PHE A 338 5.10 5.89 1.53
CA PHE A 338 6.23 4.96 1.31
C PHE A 338 7.58 5.66 1.06
N TYR A 339 8.08 6.34 2.08
CA TYR A 339 9.47 6.79 2.13
C TYR A 339 10.19 6.13 3.31
N ARG A 340 11.49 5.88 3.17
CA ARG A 340 12.34 5.36 4.25
C ARG A 340 13.66 6.10 4.21
N ASP A 341 14.12 6.57 5.37
CA ASP A 341 15.40 7.27 5.50
C ASP A 341 15.53 8.47 4.53
N GLY A 342 14.41 9.18 4.30
CA GLY A 342 14.33 10.31 3.38
C GLY A 342 14.23 9.96 1.90
N ILE A 343 14.31 8.68 1.53
CA ILE A 343 14.24 8.24 0.13
C ILE A 343 12.80 7.93 -0.26
N VAL A 344 12.33 8.56 -1.33
CA VAL A 344 11.01 8.29 -1.92
C VAL A 344 11.15 7.17 -2.94
N ARG A 345 10.35 6.11 -2.82
CA ARG A 345 10.40 4.98 -3.74
C ARG A 345 9.80 5.35 -5.10
N GLU A 346 10.23 4.65 -6.15
CA GLU A 346 9.49 4.66 -7.41
C GLU A 346 8.04 4.22 -7.17
N ASP A 347 7.11 4.89 -7.84
CA ASP A 347 5.67 4.66 -7.72
C ASP A 347 5.09 4.97 -6.33
N SER A 348 5.82 5.69 -5.46
CA SER A 348 5.28 6.16 -4.19
C SER A 348 3.99 6.96 -4.43
N PRO A 349 2.83 6.51 -3.94
CA PRO A 349 1.59 7.23 -4.12
C PRO A 349 1.57 8.45 -3.21
N MET A 350 0.70 9.40 -3.54
CA MET A 350 0.37 10.49 -2.62
C MET A 350 -1.02 10.28 -2.10
N VAL A 351 -1.28 10.86 -0.95
CA VAL A 351 -2.42 10.53 -0.12
C VAL A 351 -2.71 11.76 0.74
N VAL A 352 -3.95 11.97 1.14
CA VAL A 352 -4.34 13.15 1.94
C VAL A 352 -4.26 12.87 3.43
N ASN A 353 -3.84 13.86 4.21
CA ASN A 353 -3.75 13.80 5.68
C ASN A 353 -4.05 15.16 6.30
N ASP A 354 -4.07 15.22 7.64
CA ASP A 354 -4.02 16.49 8.36
C ASP A 354 -2.76 17.28 7.97
N CYS A 355 -2.94 18.58 7.76
CA CYS A 355 -1.83 19.49 7.50
C CYS A 355 -0.93 19.59 8.74
N SER A 356 0.36 19.45 8.53
CA SER A 356 1.41 19.43 9.54
C SER A 356 2.71 19.97 8.94
N SER A 357 3.70 20.26 9.77
CA SER A 357 5.04 20.65 9.31
C SER A 357 5.96 19.45 9.11
N GLU A 358 5.40 18.28 8.79
CA GLU A 358 6.17 17.05 8.60
C GLU A 358 6.82 17.08 7.20
N PRO A 359 8.11 16.74 7.06
CA PRO A 359 8.83 16.84 5.78
C PRO A 359 8.20 16.08 4.60
N LYS A 360 7.37 15.08 4.89
CA LYS A 360 6.59 14.29 3.92
C LYS A 360 5.44 15.06 3.26
N GLN A 361 5.11 16.25 3.76
CA GLN A 361 4.12 17.17 3.17
C GLN A 361 4.79 18.35 2.44
N ASP A 362 6.12 18.48 2.56
CA ASP A 362 6.89 19.53 1.90
C ASP A 362 7.17 19.17 0.44
N MET A 363 6.89 20.13 -0.44
CA MET A 363 6.98 20.05 -1.89
C MET A 363 7.79 21.21 -2.44
N ILE A 364 8.56 20.94 -3.49
CA ILE A 364 9.32 21.90 -4.26
C ILE A 364 8.60 22.09 -5.60
N PHE A 365 8.06 23.29 -5.81
CA PHE A 365 7.46 23.71 -7.07
C PHE A 365 8.55 24.34 -7.95
N GLY A 366 9.11 23.53 -8.85
CA GLY A 366 10.20 23.94 -9.74
C GLY A 366 9.73 24.91 -10.82
N THR A 367 10.63 25.79 -11.26
CA THR A 367 10.43 26.67 -12.42
C THR A 367 10.38 25.90 -13.74
N ASP A 368 10.78 24.62 -13.72
CA ASP A 368 10.64 23.66 -14.82
C ASP A 368 9.24 23.02 -14.87
N GLY A 369 8.29 23.53 -14.10
CA GLY A 369 6.93 23.01 -13.99
C GLY A 369 6.81 21.75 -13.15
N ARG A 370 7.91 21.22 -12.60
CA ARG A 370 7.85 19.94 -11.88
C ARG A 370 7.64 20.15 -10.39
N ILE A 371 6.79 19.31 -9.83
CA ILE A 371 6.54 19.24 -8.39
C ILE A 371 7.34 18.07 -7.84
N ARG A 372 8.16 18.30 -6.82
CA ARG A 372 9.03 17.30 -6.21
C ARG A 372 8.80 17.23 -4.70
N PRO A 373 8.95 16.07 -4.05
CA PRO A 373 8.96 16.04 -2.60
C PRO A 373 10.27 16.65 -2.09
N ALA A 374 10.22 17.46 -1.04
CA ALA A 374 11.43 18.05 -0.46
C ALA A 374 12.39 17.00 0.12
N LEU A 375 11.84 15.87 0.58
CA LEU A 375 12.58 14.70 1.05
C LEU A 375 13.49 14.08 -0.03
N ASP A 376 13.04 14.06 -1.29
CA ASP A 376 13.79 13.49 -2.41
C ASP A 376 13.53 14.27 -3.72
N PRO A 377 14.32 15.33 -3.99
CA PRO A 377 14.12 16.16 -5.18
C PRO A 377 14.51 15.45 -6.49
N THR A 378 14.98 14.21 -6.44
CA THR A 378 15.21 13.39 -7.63
C THR A 378 13.92 12.77 -8.16
N LYS A 379 12.84 12.79 -7.36
CA LYS A 379 11.51 12.34 -7.77
C LYS A 379 10.61 13.51 -8.16
N CYS A 380 9.75 13.26 -9.14
CA CYS A 380 8.80 14.20 -9.67
C CYS A 380 7.39 13.61 -9.65
N LEU A 381 6.42 14.45 -9.36
CA LEU A 381 5.00 14.11 -9.47
C LEU A 381 4.68 13.75 -10.91
N THR A 382 4.20 12.53 -11.12
CA THR A 382 4.09 11.93 -12.45
C THR A 382 2.71 11.34 -12.69
N VAL A 383 2.14 11.60 -13.87
CA VAL A 383 0.90 10.96 -14.35
C VAL A 383 1.23 9.72 -15.18
N HIS A 384 0.56 8.61 -14.86
CA HIS A 384 0.83 7.30 -15.45
C HIS A 384 -0.33 6.78 -16.31
N GLY A 385 0.01 5.81 -17.14
CA GLY A 385 -0.98 5.02 -17.89
C GLY A 385 -1.72 5.82 -18.95
N GLU A 386 -2.92 5.34 -19.31
CA GLU A 386 -3.84 6.05 -20.19
C GLU A 386 -5.03 6.49 -19.35
N ALA A 387 -5.83 7.37 -19.92
CA ALA A 387 -7.10 7.80 -19.38
C ALA A 387 -8.07 6.62 -19.17
N PHE A 388 -8.84 6.67 -18.09
CA PHE A 388 -10.01 5.82 -17.84
C PHE A 388 -11.21 6.70 -17.53
N GLU A 389 -12.41 6.29 -17.97
CA GLU A 389 -13.64 7.01 -17.66
C GLU A 389 -13.94 6.99 -16.15
N ALA A 390 -14.36 8.13 -15.62
CA ALA A 390 -14.59 8.41 -14.19
C ALA A 390 -16.01 8.93 -13.92
N GLY A 391 -16.96 8.56 -14.76
CA GLY A 391 -18.34 9.06 -14.76
C GLY A 391 -18.52 10.19 -15.77
N ASP A 392 -19.69 10.82 -15.75
CA ASP A 392 -20.09 11.85 -16.72
C ASP A 392 -20.45 13.17 -16.02
N ARG A 393 -19.97 14.29 -16.56
CA ARG A 393 -20.48 15.62 -16.21
C ARG A 393 -21.92 15.78 -16.66
N SER A 394 -22.16 15.35 -17.89
CA SER A 394 -23.44 15.36 -18.60
C SER A 394 -23.37 14.28 -19.70
N PRO A 395 -24.52 13.82 -20.25
CA PRO A 395 -24.50 12.81 -21.30
C PRO A 395 -23.60 13.19 -22.48
N GLY A 396 -22.54 12.43 -22.72
CA GLY A 396 -21.55 12.69 -23.79
C GLY A 396 -20.37 13.56 -23.38
N GLU A 397 -20.26 13.94 -22.11
CA GLU A 397 -19.13 14.66 -21.53
C GLU A 397 -18.48 13.85 -20.39
N PRO A 398 -17.83 12.71 -20.70
CA PRO A 398 -17.20 11.87 -19.71
C PRO A 398 -16.08 12.61 -18.99
N TRP A 399 -15.90 12.30 -17.73
CA TRP A 399 -14.69 12.57 -16.99
C TRP A 399 -13.71 11.43 -17.17
N PHE A 400 -12.43 11.77 -17.09
CA PHE A 400 -11.35 10.82 -17.18
C PHE A 400 -10.42 10.95 -15.98
N ARG A 401 -9.74 9.86 -15.65
CA ARG A 401 -8.72 9.83 -14.61
C ARG A 401 -7.52 9.01 -15.03
N ARG A 402 -6.39 9.30 -14.37
CA ARG A 402 -5.11 8.64 -14.53
C ARG A 402 -4.44 8.48 -13.16
N PRO A 403 -3.75 7.35 -12.91
CA PRO A 403 -2.97 7.19 -11.69
C PRO A 403 -1.82 8.18 -11.63
N MET A 404 -1.46 8.56 -10.41
CA MET A 404 -0.44 9.57 -10.14
C MET A 404 0.46 9.11 -8.99
N THR A 405 1.78 9.20 -9.17
CA THR A 405 2.77 8.79 -8.17
C THR A 405 4.04 9.66 -8.28
N PHE A 406 5.00 9.43 -7.39
CA PHE A 406 6.36 9.95 -7.55
C PHE A 406 7.24 8.96 -8.30
N THR A 407 7.90 9.44 -9.36
CA THR A 407 8.91 8.66 -10.08
C THR A 407 10.14 9.50 -10.36
N THR A 408 11.25 8.89 -10.77
CA THR A 408 12.45 9.64 -11.16
C THR A 408 12.12 10.74 -12.17
N CYS A 409 12.59 11.95 -11.90
CA CYS A 409 12.40 13.10 -12.79
C CYS A 409 13.00 12.82 -14.17
N ALA A 410 12.22 13.05 -15.22
CA ALA A 410 12.67 13.00 -16.59
C ALA A 410 13.81 14.00 -16.83
N PRO A 411 14.67 13.82 -17.83
CA PRO A 411 15.57 14.89 -18.27
C PRO A 411 14.77 16.16 -18.57
N ALA A 412 15.26 17.34 -18.19
CA ALA A 412 14.63 18.59 -18.62
C ALA A 412 14.58 18.63 -20.16
N ARG A 413 13.49 19.16 -20.73
CA ARG A 413 13.48 19.45 -22.17
C ARG A 413 14.64 20.40 -22.43
N GLY A 414 15.65 19.94 -23.19
CA GLY A 414 16.66 20.85 -23.68
C GLY A 414 15.94 21.95 -24.46
N LEU A 415 16.22 23.21 -24.12
CA LEU A 415 15.82 24.34 -24.95
C LEU A 415 16.54 24.16 -26.29
N SER A 416 15.87 23.52 -27.27
CA SER A 416 16.37 23.40 -28.64
C SER A 416 16.16 24.68 -29.40
#